data_AF-A0A7J6NPY6-F1
#
_entry.id   AF-A0A7J6NPY6-F1
#
_cell.length_a   1.000
_cell.length_b   1.000
_cell.length_c   1.000
_cell.angle_alpha   90.00
_cell.angle_beta   90.00
_cell.angle_gamma   90.00
#
_symmetry.space_group_name_H-M   'P 1'
#
loop_
_entity.id
_entity.type
_entity.pdbx_description
1 polymer ?
#
loop_
_entity_poly.entity_id
_entity_poly.type
_entity_poly.pdbx_seq_one_letter_code
_entity_poly.pdbx_strand_id
1 'polypeptide(L)'
;CLFAYGQTGSGKSYSMVGYGPNRGIVPIACEEIFRRIEETSSDALKFEVSVSMLEIYNEHVQDLLVHPRQRPKKGLEIRESKQLGVFVQGLSTRPVDSFESIEAVVAEGTSNRTVGATLMNATSSRAHTVISIEFRQISIMGEKKGVRMSKINLVDLAGSEKAGQTGASGDRLKEGCAINKSLSALGNVISSLADKATGKARPGAVVPYRDSKLTRLLQNALGGSSKTVMICAISPASANYEESLSTLR
;
A
#
# COMPACT_ATOMS: atom_id res chain seq x y z
N CYS A 1 -6.80 -5.43 3.66
CA CYS A 1 -5.85 -4.88 2.67
C CYS A 1 -6.57 -4.74 1.34
N LEU A 2 -6.40 -3.63 0.63
CA LEU A 2 -6.87 -3.43 -0.73
C LEU A 2 -5.73 -2.84 -1.55
N PHE A 3 -5.44 -3.43 -2.71
CA PHE A 3 -4.40 -2.90 -3.59
C PHE A 3 -4.83 -2.92 -5.05
N ALA A 4 -4.45 -1.87 -5.79
CA ALA A 4 -4.65 -1.79 -7.24
C ALA A 4 -3.39 -2.23 -7.99
N TYR A 5 -3.55 -3.09 -9.00
CA TYR A 5 -2.48 -3.69 -9.78
C TYR A 5 -2.78 -3.62 -11.29
N GLY A 6 -1.74 -3.46 -12.10
CA GLY A 6 -1.82 -3.36 -13.55
C GLY A 6 -0.81 -2.36 -14.12
N GLN A 7 -0.74 -2.26 -15.44
CA GLN A 7 0.23 -1.39 -16.11
C GLN A 7 0.00 0.11 -15.87
N THR A 8 0.99 0.94 -16.13
CA THR A 8 0.84 2.40 -16.19
C THR A 8 -0.25 2.78 -17.19
N GLY A 9 -1.08 3.75 -16.79
CA GLY A 9 -2.21 4.22 -17.58
C GLY A 9 -3.47 3.35 -17.50
N SER A 10 -3.47 2.23 -16.77
CA SER A 10 -4.67 1.38 -16.66
C SER A 10 -5.73 1.86 -15.66
N GLY A 11 -5.47 2.95 -14.93
CA GLY A 11 -6.43 3.56 -14.01
C GLY A 11 -6.25 3.22 -12.52
N LYS A 12 -5.15 2.60 -12.10
CA LYS A 12 -4.87 2.29 -10.68
C LYS A 12 -5.03 3.49 -9.74
N SER A 13 -4.27 4.56 -9.97
CA SER A 13 -4.32 5.77 -9.14
C SER A 13 -5.66 6.49 -9.24
N TYR A 14 -6.34 6.43 -10.39
CA TYR A 14 -7.68 6.97 -10.54
C TYR A 14 -8.69 6.21 -9.65
N SER A 15 -8.63 4.89 -9.63
CA SER A 15 -9.48 4.07 -8.75
C SER A 15 -9.15 4.27 -7.27
N MET A 16 -7.86 4.38 -6.92
CA MET A 16 -7.42 4.51 -5.53
C MET A 16 -7.64 5.91 -4.96
N VAL A 17 -7.19 6.95 -5.66
CA VAL A 17 -7.20 8.34 -5.17
C VAL A 17 -8.34 9.13 -5.81
N GLY A 18 -8.53 8.99 -7.12
CA GLY A 18 -9.45 9.81 -7.89
C GLY A 18 -8.77 10.92 -8.69
N TYR A 19 -9.57 11.73 -9.38
CA TYR A 19 -9.11 12.92 -10.09
C TYR A 19 -10.20 13.97 -10.21
N GLY A 20 -9.87 15.22 -9.86
CA GLY A 20 -10.81 16.34 -9.88
C GLY A 20 -12.05 16.05 -9.02
N PRO A 21 -13.27 16.12 -9.56
CA PRO A 21 -14.49 15.84 -8.80
C PRO A 21 -14.70 14.34 -8.51
N ASN A 22 -14.00 13.45 -9.23
CA ASN A 22 -14.19 12.01 -9.09
C ASN A 22 -13.32 11.47 -7.97
N ARG A 23 -13.93 11.17 -6.82
CA ARG A 23 -13.27 10.61 -5.64
C ARG A 23 -13.03 9.11 -5.81
N GLY A 24 -11.81 8.66 -5.51
CA GLY A 24 -11.45 7.25 -5.52
C GLY A 24 -11.77 6.52 -4.21
N ILE A 25 -11.28 5.30 -4.08
CA ILE A 25 -11.51 4.42 -2.94
C ILE A 25 -10.98 5.01 -1.62
N VAL A 26 -9.81 5.64 -1.64
CA VAL A 26 -9.19 6.21 -0.42
C VAL A 26 -10.08 7.27 0.22
N PRO A 27 -10.46 8.37 -0.45
CA PRO A 27 -11.30 9.38 0.17
C PRO A 27 -12.69 8.84 0.54
N ILE A 28 -13.29 7.96 -0.28
CA ILE A 28 -14.59 7.34 0.02
C ILE A 28 -14.50 6.45 1.28
N ALA A 29 -13.47 5.64 1.39
CA ALA A 29 -13.27 4.77 2.55
C ALA A 29 -13.00 5.57 3.82
N CYS A 30 -12.24 6.67 3.74
CA CYS A 30 -11.98 7.54 4.89
C CYS A 30 -13.27 8.17 5.41
N GLU A 31 -14.10 8.73 4.53
CA GLU A 31 -15.41 9.30 4.90
C GLU A 31 -16.32 8.24 5.52
N GLU A 32 -16.42 7.07 4.90
CA GLU A 32 -17.26 5.97 5.40
C GLU A 32 -16.80 5.45 6.78
N ILE A 33 -15.48 5.42 7.04
CA ILE A 33 -14.94 5.07 8.35
C ILE A 33 -15.44 6.06 9.41
N PHE A 34 -15.30 7.35 9.17
CA PHE A 34 -15.70 8.38 10.14
C PHE A 34 -17.21 8.48 10.31
N ARG A 35 -17.99 8.34 9.23
CA ARG A 35 -19.45 8.23 9.30
C ARG A 35 -19.89 7.10 10.24
N ARG A 36 -19.29 5.90 10.10
CA ARG A 36 -19.61 4.76 10.97
C ARG A 36 -19.13 4.95 12.40
N ILE A 37 -17.99 5.61 12.62
CA ILE A 37 -17.52 5.96 13.97
C ILE A 37 -18.57 6.83 14.64
N GLU A 38 -19.05 7.88 13.97
CA GLU A 38 -20.05 8.79 14.51
C GLU A 38 -21.36 8.05 14.85
N GLU A 39 -21.84 7.19 13.95
CA GLU A 39 -23.07 6.39 14.15
C GLU A 39 -22.96 5.35 15.27
N THR A 40 -21.77 4.86 15.58
CA THR A 40 -21.56 3.75 16.54
C THR A 40 -20.96 4.22 17.88
N SER A 41 -20.47 5.45 17.95
CA SER A 41 -19.80 5.97 19.15
C SER A 41 -20.77 6.14 20.31
N SER A 42 -20.32 5.75 21.50
CA SER A 42 -21.09 5.90 22.75
C SER A 42 -20.15 5.99 23.95
N ASP A 43 -20.67 6.10 25.16
CA ASP A 43 -19.82 6.06 26.36
C ASP A 43 -19.22 4.68 26.64
N ALA A 44 -19.88 3.63 26.16
CA ALA A 44 -19.38 2.25 26.23
C ALA A 44 -18.45 1.89 25.06
N LEU A 45 -18.36 2.73 24.03
CA LEU A 45 -17.61 2.42 22.82
C LEU A 45 -16.96 3.67 22.21
N LYS A 46 -15.64 3.75 22.34
CA LYS A 46 -14.82 4.83 21.77
C LYS A 46 -13.91 4.29 20.67
N PHE A 47 -13.45 5.19 19.80
CA PHE A 47 -12.60 4.85 18.68
C PHE A 47 -11.38 5.78 18.63
N GLU A 48 -10.22 5.22 18.28
CA GLU A 48 -9.00 5.98 17.98
C GLU A 48 -8.55 5.60 16.58
N VAL A 49 -8.29 6.61 15.74
CA VAL A 49 -7.82 6.42 14.37
C VAL A 49 -6.44 7.03 14.21
N SER A 50 -5.59 6.34 13.47
CA SER A 50 -4.22 6.75 13.22
C SER A 50 -3.83 6.39 11.80
N VAL A 51 -3.12 7.28 11.13
CA VAL A 51 -2.78 7.15 9.71
C VAL A 51 -1.28 7.24 9.53
N SER A 52 -0.76 6.36 8.70
CA SER A 52 0.60 6.43 8.18
C SER A 52 0.56 6.32 6.66
N MET A 53 1.49 6.98 5.99
CA MET A 53 1.57 6.98 4.54
C MET A 53 3.03 6.87 4.12
N LEU A 54 3.34 5.93 3.24
CA LEU A 54 4.69 5.71 2.74
C LEU A 54 4.69 5.45 1.25
N GLU A 55 5.86 5.63 0.64
CA GLU A 55 6.15 5.15 -0.70
C GLU A 55 7.31 4.16 -0.67
N ILE A 56 7.28 3.20 -1.59
CA ILE A 56 8.40 2.31 -1.90
C ILE A 56 8.84 2.62 -3.31
N TYR A 57 10.02 3.23 -3.44
CA TYR A 57 10.65 3.57 -4.71
C TYR A 57 12.06 3.01 -4.73
N ASN A 58 12.40 2.24 -5.78
CA ASN A 58 13.70 1.60 -5.91
C ASN A 58 14.13 0.81 -4.66
N GLU A 59 13.21 0.04 -4.06
CA GLU A 59 13.39 -0.71 -2.79
C GLU A 59 13.78 0.15 -1.56
N HIS A 60 13.63 1.48 -1.65
CA HIS A 60 13.72 2.38 -0.51
C HIS A 60 12.32 2.76 -0.02
N VAL A 61 12.09 2.60 1.29
CA VAL A 61 10.85 3.01 1.95
C VAL A 61 11.00 4.45 2.40
N GLN A 62 10.08 5.33 2.01
CA GLN A 62 10.09 6.74 2.38
C GLN A 62 8.78 7.13 3.05
N ASP A 63 8.89 7.89 4.15
CA ASP A 63 7.73 8.43 4.87
C ASP A 63 7.14 9.61 4.12
N LEU A 64 5.88 9.49 3.69
CA LEU A 64 5.21 10.54 2.95
C LEU A 64 4.68 11.67 3.86
N LEU A 65 4.57 11.43 5.17
CA LEU A 65 4.18 12.44 6.17
C LEU A 65 5.39 13.24 6.72
N VAL A 66 6.54 13.08 6.07
CA VAL A 66 7.76 13.85 6.29
C VAL A 66 8.12 14.55 5.00
N HIS A 67 8.43 15.85 5.09
CA HIS A 67 8.82 16.65 3.94
C HIS A 67 10.04 16.01 3.23
N PRO A 68 10.07 15.90 1.88
CA PRO A 68 11.10 15.16 1.15
C PRO A 68 12.55 15.47 1.51
N ARG A 69 12.85 16.75 1.81
CA ARG A 69 14.20 17.19 2.21
C ARG A 69 14.67 16.68 3.57
N GLN A 70 13.75 16.25 4.43
CA GLN A 70 14.05 15.77 5.79
C GLN A 70 14.11 14.24 5.86
N ARG A 71 13.78 13.56 4.76
CA ARG A 71 13.72 12.09 4.74
C ARG A 71 15.12 11.46 4.73
N PRO A 72 15.31 10.32 5.40
CA PRO A 72 16.57 9.59 5.33
C PRO A 72 16.90 9.15 3.91
N LYS A 73 18.11 9.48 3.43
CA LYS A 73 18.57 9.09 2.07
C LYS A 73 18.56 7.57 1.84
N LYS A 74 18.80 6.77 2.88
CA LYS A 74 18.77 5.30 2.81
C LYS A 74 17.36 4.71 2.88
N GLY A 75 16.35 5.53 3.15
CA GLY A 75 14.99 5.07 3.45
C GLY A 75 14.86 4.48 4.87
N LEU A 76 13.63 4.15 5.22
CA LEU A 76 13.26 3.49 6.47
C LEU A 76 13.44 1.97 6.37
N GLU A 77 13.67 1.34 7.51
CA GLU A 77 13.90 -0.11 7.59
C GLU A 77 12.66 -0.88 8.01
N ILE A 78 12.43 -2.01 7.34
CA ILE A 78 11.38 -2.97 7.70
C ILE A 78 11.91 -3.92 8.76
N ARG A 79 11.25 -3.98 9.91
CA ARG A 79 11.56 -4.85 11.04
C ARG A 79 10.38 -5.76 11.35
N GLU A 80 10.64 -6.75 12.20
CA GLU A 80 9.65 -7.71 12.66
C GLU A 80 9.76 -7.84 14.18
N SER A 81 8.63 -7.87 14.87
CA SER A 81 8.57 -8.14 16.32
C SER A 81 7.40 -9.08 16.63
N LYS A 82 7.48 -9.80 17.75
CA LYS A 82 6.41 -10.70 18.19
C LYS A 82 5.08 -9.98 18.43
N GLN A 83 5.11 -8.71 18.86
CA GLN A 83 3.92 -7.94 19.21
C GLN A 83 3.32 -7.20 18.00
N LEU A 84 4.15 -6.56 17.19
CA LEU A 84 3.70 -5.70 16.08
C LEU A 84 3.65 -6.43 14.73
N GLY A 85 4.20 -7.65 14.65
CA GLY A 85 4.47 -8.30 13.38
C GLY A 85 5.49 -7.51 12.56
N VAL A 86 5.33 -7.48 11.24
CA VAL A 86 6.16 -6.69 10.33
C VAL A 86 5.76 -5.22 10.38
N PHE A 87 6.71 -4.32 10.61
CA PHE A 87 6.50 -2.88 10.69
C PHE A 87 7.68 -2.09 10.11
N VAL A 88 7.46 -0.81 9.83
CA VAL A 88 8.50 0.11 9.34
C VAL A 88 9.01 0.93 10.51
N GLN A 89 10.30 0.78 10.85
CA GLN A 89 10.90 1.51 11.95
C GLN A 89 11.05 3.00 11.60
N GLY A 90 10.54 3.88 12.46
CA GLY A 90 10.62 5.33 12.28
C GLY A 90 9.60 5.90 11.31
N LEU A 91 8.61 5.11 10.87
CA LEU A 91 7.48 5.61 10.10
C LEU A 91 6.58 6.46 11.00
N SER A 92 6.26 7.66 10.55
CA SER A 92 5.37 8.57 11.24
C SER A 92 3.93 8.06 11.20
N THR A 93 3.25 8.18 12.34
CA THR A 93 1.83 7.90 12.49
C THR A 93 1.16 9.15 13.03
N ARG A 94 0.09 9.61 12.37
CA ARG A 94 -0.68 10.80 12.75
C ARG A 94 -2.04 10.39 13.32
N PRO A 95 -2.37 10.77 14.56
CA PRO A 95 -3.73 10.61 15.07
C PRO A 95 -4.67 11.55 14.31
N VAL A 96 -5.88 11.06 14.03
CA VAL A 96 -6.93 11.77 13.30
C VAL A 96 -8.28 11.49 13.96
N ASP A 97 -9.13 12.50 14.05
CA ASP A 97 -10.42 12.45 14.78
C ASP A 97 -11.63 12.82 13.92
N SER A 98 -11.42 13.27 12.68
CA SER A 98 -12.48 13.55 11.71
C SER A 98 -12.09 13.17 10.27
N PHE A 99 -13.07 13.15 9.36
CA PHE A 99 -12.84 12.97 7.93
C PHE A 99 -11.92 14.06 7.35
N GLU A 100 -12.12 15.31 7.76
CA GLU A 100 -11.31 16.46 7.32
C GLU A 100 -9.85 16.30 7.77
N SER A 101 -9.64 15.81 9.00
CA SER A 101 -8.29 15.61 9.54
C SER A 101 -7.52 14.51 8.79
N ILE A 102 -8.16 13.38 8.45
CA ILE A 102 -7.52 12.32 7.65
C ILE A 102 -7.30 12.77 6.20
N GLU A 103 -8.25 13.51 5.61
CA GLU A 103 -8.12 14.03 4.26
C GLU A 103 -6.93 15.00 4.16
N ALA A 104 -6.76 15.89 5.16
CA ALA A 104 -5.62 16.79 5.23
C ALA A 104 -4.28 16.04 5.29
N VAL A 105 -4.18 14.97 6.11
CA VAL A 105 -2.96 14.15 6.22
C VAL A 105 -2.66 13.42 4.90
N VAL A 106 -3.68 12.87 4.23
CA VAL A 106 -3.52 12.19 2.93
C VAL A 106 -3.13 13.20 1.83
N ALA A 107 -3.69 14.41 1.86
CA ALA A 107 -3.34 15.49 0.94
C ALA A 107 -1.89 15.96 1.15
N GLU A 108 -1.44 16.09 2.40
CA GLU A 108 -0.04 16.38 2.74
C GLU A 108 0.89 15.31 2.17
N GLY A 109 0.60 14.04 2.42
CA GLY A 109 1.41 12.92 1.91
C GLY A 109 1.46 12.87 0.38
N THR A 110 0.36 13.20 -0.28
CA THR A 110 0.26 13.29 -1.75
C THR A 110 1.07 14.47 -2.31
N SER A 111 1.03 15.62 -1.64
CA SER A 111 1.85 16.79 -1.97
C SER A 111 3.34 16.47 -1.82
N ASN A 112 3.73 15.89 -0.68
CA ASN A 112 5.10 15.50 -0.41
C ASN A 112 5.60 14.44 -1.40
N ARG A 113 4.75 13.51 -1.85
CA ARG A 113 5.07 12.56 -2.93
C ARG A 113 5.37 13.28 -4.24
N THR A 114 4.54 14.25 -4.63
CA THR A 114 4.74 15.06 -5.85
C THR A 114 6.05 15.85 -5.80
N VAL A 115 6.34 16.49 -4.67
CA VAL A 115 7.60 17.21 -4.45
C VAL A 115 8.78 16.24 -4.46
N GLY A 116 8.67 15.06 -3.84
CA GLY A 116 9.70 14.03 -3.88
C GLY A 116 9.99 13.53 -5.29
N ALA A 117 8.94 13.29 -6.08
CA ALA A 117 9.04 12.88 -7.48
C ALA A 117 9.81 13.90 -8.33
N THR A 118 9.49 15.20 -8.19
CA THR A 118 10.20 16.27 -8.91
C THR A 118 11.66 16.42 -8.46
N LEU A 119 11.94 16.34 -7.16
CA LEU A 119 13.32 16.42 -6.64
C LEU A 119 14.18 15.22 -7.06
N MET A 120 13.58 14.04 -7.20
CA MET A 120 14.29 12.80 -7.57
C MET A 120 14.22 12.50 -9.07
N ASN A 121 13.61 13.37 -9.89
CA ASN A 121 13.27 13.10 -11.30
C ASN A 121 12.55 11.75 -11.51
N ALA A 122 11.78 11.33 -10.50
CA ALA A 122 11.06 10.06 -10.50
C ALA A 122 9.64 10.28 -11.03
N THR A 123 9.13 9.32 -11.80
CA THR A 123 7.72 9.33 -12.24
C THR A 123 6.84 8.69 -11.16
N SER A 124 5.69 9.29 -10.85
CA SER A 124 4.76 8.77 -9.83
C SER A 124 4.26 7.34 -10.12
N SER A 125 4.29 6.90 -11.38
CA SER A 125 3.94 5.53 -11.80
C SER A 125 4.94 4.45 -11.39
N ARG A 126 6.09 4.84 -10.83
CA ARG A 126 7.23 3.97 -10.51
C ARG A 126 7.42 3.70 -9.03
N ALA A 127 6.57 4.25 -8.18
CA ALA A 127 6.59 4.04 -6.74
C ALA A 127 5.30 3.40 -6.27
N HIS A 128 5.38 2.45 -5.35
CA HIS A 128 4.21 1.92 -4.65
C HIS A 128 3.83 2.87 -3.54
N THR A 129 2.58 3.30 -3.46
CA THR A 129 2.07 4.11 -2.36
C THR A 129 1.25 3.24 -1.43
N VAL A 130 1.54 3.28 -0.12
CA VAL A 130 0.79 2.55 0.90
C VAL A 130 0.25 3.54 1.92
N ILE A 131 -1.06 3.61 2.03
CA ILE A 131 -1.76 4.30 3.11
C ILE A 131 -2.23 3.23 4.09
N SER A 132 -1.85 3.38 5.35
CA SER A 132 -2.22 2.48 6.44
C SER A 132 -3.05 3.24 7.46
N ILE A 133 -4.30 2.83 7.62
CA ILE A 133 -5.23 3.32 8.64
C ILE A 133 -5.28 2.27 9.75
N GLU A 134 -4.80 2.64 10.93
CA GLU A 134 -4.92 1.85 12.15
C GLU A 134 -6.10 2.36 12.96
N PHE A 135 -6.94 1.42 13.37
CA PHE A 135 -8.20 1.69 14.03
C PHE A 135 -8.24 0.90 15.33
N ARG A 136 -8.48 1.60 16.44
CA ARG A 136 -8.65 0.98 17.77
C ARG A 136 -10.06 1.22 18.24
N GLN A 137 -10.77 0.13 18.48
CA GLN A 137 -12.07 0.13 19.13
C GLN A 137 -11.87 -0.16 20.62
N ILE A 138 -12.32 0.76 21.46
CA ILE A 138 -12.20 0.72 22.90
C ILE A 138 -13.60 0.49 23.46
N SER A 139 -13.85 -0.74 23.95
CA SER A 139 -15.09 -1.08 24.65
C SER A 139 -14.91 -0.93 26.15
N ILE A 140 -15.87 -0.29 26.80
CA ILE A 140 -15.94 -0.08 28.24
C ILE A 140 -17.18 -0.83 28.74
N MET A 141 -16.98 -1.84 29.58
CA MET A 141 -18.04 -2.61 30.22
C MET A 141 -17.83 -2.60 31.73
N GLY A 142 -18.45 -1.62 32.41
CA GLY A 142 -18.18 -1.33 33.82
C GLY A 142 -16.72 -0.91 34.00
N GLU A 143 -15.99 -1.60 34.88
CA GLU A 143 -14.55 -1.34 35.11
C GLU A 143 -13.63 -2.03 34.06
N LYS A 144 -14.17 -2.89 33.19
CA LYS A 144 -13.36 -3.62 32.21
C LYS A 144 -13.22 -2.83 30.91
N LYS A 145 -11.97 -2.65 30.46
CA LYS A 145 -11.61 -2.03 29.18
C LYS A 145 -11.11 -3.10 28.21
N GLY A 146 -11.82 -3.29 27.09
CA GLY A 146 -11.40 -4.12 25.98
C GLY A 146 -10.87 -3.27 24.82
N VAL A 147 -9.76 -3.68 24.19
CA VAL A 147 -9.22 -3.00 23.01
C VAL A 147 -9.15 -3.98 21.85
N ARG A 148 -9.81 -3.64 20.74
CA ARG A 148 -9.69 -4.36 19.46
C ARG A 148 -8.99 -3.46 18.46
N MET A 149 -7.92 -3.97 17.86
CA MET A 149 -7.17 -3.24 16.83
C MET A 149 -7.44 -3.85 15.46
N SER A 150 -7.57 -3.00 14.45
CA SER A 150 -7.61 -3.38 13.05
C SER A 150 -6.73 -2.45 12.21
N LYS A 151 -6.29 -2.96 11.06
CA LYS A 151 -5.44 -2.23 10.13
C LYS A 151 -5.96 -2.37 8.71
N ILE A 152 -6.21 -1.23 8.07
CA ILE A 152 -6.61 -1.15 6.68
C ILE A 152 -5.41 -0.61 5.90
N ASN A 153 -4.91 -1.41 4.97
CA ASN A 153 -3.90 -0.96 4.01
C ASN A 153 -4.62 -0.69 2.68
N LEU A 154 -4.44 0.50 2.13
CA LEU A 154 -4.89 0.94 0.82
C LEU A 154 -3.65 1.22 -0.02
N VAL A 155 -3.45 0.45 -1.08
CA VAL A 155 -2.18 0.43 -1.82
C VAL A 155 -2.40 0.74 -3.29
N ASP A 156 -1.67 1.73 -3.80
CA ASP A 156 -1.56 2.02 -5.22
C ASP A 156 -0.19 1.51 -5.69
N LEU A 157 -0.17 0.38 -6.41
CA LEU A 157 1.09 -0.21 -6.88
C LEU A 157 1.62 0.56 -8.09
N ALA A 158 2.94 0.47 -8.29
CA ALA A 158 3.59 0.90 -9.53
C ALA A 158 3.05 0.14 -10.75
N GLY A 159 3.33 0.67 -11.94
CA GLY A 159 3.03 -0.01 -13.21
C GLY A 159 3.69 -1.39 -13.30
N SER A 160 2.93 -2.39 -13.77
CA SER A 160 3.40 -3.78 -13.97
C SER A 160 4.20 -4.01 -15.26
N GLU A 161 4.27 -3.01 -16.13
CA GLU A 161 4.89 -3.15 -17.45
C GLU A 161 6.39 -3.48 -17.38
N LYS A 162 6.86 -4.24 -18.37
CA LYS A 162 8.27 -4.66 -18.42
C LYS A 162 9.19 -3.48 -18.77
N ALA A 163 10.21 -3.25 -17.94
CA ALA A 163 11.21 -2.19 -18.13
C ALA A 163 11.87 -2.22 -19.53
N GLY A 164 12.08 -3.41 -20.12
CA GLY A 164 12.67 -3.58 -21.44
C GLY A 164 11.85 -2.98 -22.60
N GLN A 165 10.54 -2.77 -22.41
CA GLN A 165 9.68 -2.17 -23.43
C GLN A 165 9.71 -0.63 -23.41
N THR A 166 10.36 -0.02 -22.41
CA THR A 166 10.36 1.44 -22.22
C THR A 166 11.46 2.16 -23.00
N GLY A 167 12.37 1.43 -23.66
CA GLY A 167 13.55 1.99 -24.33
C GLY A 167 14.58 2.63 -23.37
N ALA A 168 14.44 2.40 -22.06
CA ALA A 168 15.31 2.98 -21.04
C ALA A 168 16.71 2.35 -21.01
N SER A 169 17.74 3.18 -20.87
CA SER A 169 19.14 2.77 -20.71
C SER A 169 19.76 3.30 -19.40
N GLY A 170 20.87 2.71 -18.97
CA GLY A 170 21.62 3.15 -17.79
C GLY A 170 20.82 3.04 -16.49
N ASP A 171 20.79 4.12 -15.71
CA ASP A 171 20.15 4.14 -14.38
C ASP A 171 18.62 3.97 -14.45
N ARG A 172 17.97 4.41 -15.54
CA ARG A 172 16.54 4.17 -15.74
C ARG A 172 16.20 2.69 -15.95
N LEU A 173 17.13 1.91 -16.52
CA LEU A 173 16.96 0.46 -16.65
C LEU A 173 17.09 -0.21 -15.28
N LYS A 174 18.08 0.18 -14.46
CA LYS A 174 18.25 -0.33 -13.09
C LYS A 174 17.02 -0.05 -12.23
N GLU A 175 16.48 1.17 -12.33
CA GLU A 175 15.25 1.57 -11.67
C GLU A 175 14.05 0.72 -12.13
N GLY A 176 13.87 0.55 -13.44
CA GLY A 176 12.85 -0.34 -13.99
C GLY A 176 12.98 -1.78 -13.49
N CYS A 177 14.20 -2.29 -13.39
CA CYS A 177 14.47 -3.60 -12.79
C CYS A 177 14.08 -3.66 -11.31
N ALA A 178 14.29 -2.60 -10.53
CA ALA A 178 13.93 -2.58 -9.11
C ALA A 178 12.40 -2.53 -8.90
N ILE A 179 11.68 -1.76 -9.73
CA ILE A 179 10.21 -1.74 -9.73
C ILE A 179 9.69 -3.13 -10.08
N ASN A 180 10.21 -3.71 -11.16
CA ASN A 180 9.81 -5.03 -11.59
C ASN A 180 10.22 -6.12 -10.61
N LYS A 181 11.30 -5.94 -9.85
CA LYS A 181 11.68 -6.84 -8.76
C LYS A 181 10.56 -6.92 -7.71
N SER A 182 10.04 -5.79 -7.25
CA SER A 182 8.98 -5.77 -6.23
C SER A 182 7.67 -6.42 -6.71
N LEU A 183 7.28 -6.19 -7.98
CA LEU A 183 6.09 -6.82 -8.56
C LEU A 183 6.30 -8.28 -8.94
N SER A 184 7.50 -8.67 -9.39
CA SER A 184 7.85 -10.08 -9.63
C SER A 184 7.85 -10.86 -8.32
N ALA A 185 8.39 -10.28 -7.24
CA ALA A 185 8.33 -10.87 -5.91
C ALA A 185 6.87 -11.04 -5.45
N LEU A 186 6.01 -10.05 -5.70
CA LEU A 186 4.58 -10.15 -5.42
C LEU A 186 3.92 -11.31 -6.18
N GLY A 187 4.20 -11.43 -7.49
CA GLY A 187 3.77 -12.57 -8.30
C GLY A 187 4.22 -13.91 -7.72
N ASN A 188 5.50 -14.05 -7.37
CA ASN A 188 6.06 -15.27 -6.77
C ASN A 188 5.40 -15.61 -5.42
N VAL A 189 5.10 -14.62 -4.58
CA VAL A 189 4.37 -14.82 -3.33
C VAL A 189 2.96 -15.34 -3.60
N ILE A 190 2.23 -14.73 -4.53
CA ILE A 190 0.87 -15.16 -4.89
C ILE A 190 0.87 -16.58 -5.47
N SER A 191 1.79 -16.89 -6.41
CA SER A 191 1.93 -18.24 -6.97
C SER A 191 2.27 -19.27 -5.89
N SER A 192 3.21 -18.97 -4.99
CA SER A 192 3.57 -19.86 -3.89
C SER A 192 2.39 -20.12 -2.94
N LEU A 193 1.57 -19.09 -2.66
CA LEU A 193 0.37 -19.22 -1.85
C LEU A 193 -0.71 -20.06 -2.55
N ALA A 194 -0.89 -19.88 -3.86
CA ALA A 194 -1.83 -20.67 -4.66
C ALA A 194 -1.41 -22.15 -4.73
N ASP A 195 -0.12 -22.43 -4.92
CA ASP A 195 0.41 -23.80 -4.90
C ASP A 195 0.22 -24.46 -3.53
N LYS A 196 0.37 -23.71 -2.44
CA LYS A 196 0.10 -24.22 -1.09
C LYS A 196 -1.38 -24.53 -0.88
N ALA A 197 -2.26 -23.62 -1.31
CA ALA A 197 -3.71 -23.79 -1.19
C ALA A 197 -4.24 -24.96 -2.04
N THR A 198 -3.60 -25.24 -3.18
CA THR A 198 -3.98 -26.33 -4.08
C THR A 198 -3.23 -27.65 -3.83
N GLY A 199 -2.36 -27.69 -2.81
CA GLY A 199 -1.59 -28.89 -2.47
C GLY A 199 -0.47 -29.23 -3.46
N LYS A 200 -0.14 -28.33 -4.39
CA LYS A 200 0.97 -28.48 -5.36
C LYS A 200 2.33 -28.10 -4.79
N ALA A 201 2.35 -27.37 -3.66
CA ALA A 201 3.58 -26.95 -3.02
C ALA A 201 4.37 -28.13 -2.44
N ARG A 202 5.70 -28.09 -2.62
CA ARG A 202 6.60 -29.06 -1.99
C ARG A 202 6.51 -28.98 -0.46
N PRO A 203 6.64 -30.11 0.27
CA PRO A 203 6.74 -30.09 1.71
C PRO A 203 7.83 -29.13 2.19
N GLY A 204 7.50 -28.23 3.11
CA GLY A 204 8.43 -27.22 3.62
C GLY A 204 8.67 -26.02 2.70
N ALA A 205 7.95 -25.87 1.58
CA ALA A 205 8.08 -24.69 0.71
C ALA A 205 7.83 -23.39 1.50
N VAL A 206 8.79 -22.47 1.46
CA VAL A 206 8.70 -21.16 2.13
C VAL A 206 8.15 -20.14 1.13
N VAL A 207 7.22 -19.29 1.58
CA VAL A 207 6.71 -18.19 0.76
C VAL A 207 7.73 -17.05 0.76
N PRO A 208 8.16 -16.54 -0.41
CA PRO A 208 9.30 -15.63 -0.54
C PRO A 208 8.97 -14.16 -0.20
N TYR A 209 8.37 -13.90 0.97
CA TYR A 209 8.03 -12.52 1.39
C TYR A 209 9.26 -11.61 1.53
N ARG A 210 10.47 -12.16 1.67
CA ARG A 210 11.69 -11.39 1.91
C ARG A 210 12.34 -10.86 0.64
N ASP A 211 11.88 -11.28 -0.54
CA ASP A 211 12.50 -10.95 -1.82
C ASP A 211 12.33 -9.48 -2.21
N SER A 212 11.35 -8.78 -1.63
CA SER A 212 11.18 -7.34 -1.78
C SER A 212 10.68 -6.67 -0.51
N LYS A 213 10.92 -5.35 -0.37
CA LYS A 213 10.35 -4.57 0.72
C LYS A 213 8.81 -4.56 0.67
N LEU A 214 8.22 -4.53 -0.53
CA LEU A 214 6.78 -4.56 -0.74
C LEU A 214 6.15 -5.85 -0.21
N THR A 215 6.64 -7.02 -0.64
CA THR A 215 6.09 -8.32 -0.20
C THR A 215 6.29 -8.55 1.28
N ARG A 216 7.38 -8.03 1.85
CA ARG A 216 7.62 -8.10 3.29
C ARG A 216 6.61 -7.26 4.05
N LEU A 217 6.35 -6.02 3.61
CA LEU A 217 5.35 -5.14 4.20
C LEU A 217 3.93 -5.73 4.10
N LEU A 218 3.62 -6.37 2.98
CA LEU A 218 2.32 -6.98 2.70
C LEU A 218 2.20 -8.44 3.18
N GLN A 219 3.17 -8.97 3.91
CA GLN A 219 3.16 -10.37 4.37
C GLN A 219 1.89 -10.73 5.14
N ASN A 220 1.42 -9.87 6.04
CA ASN A 220 0.17 -10.10 6.77
C ASN A 220 -1.07 -10.03 5.86
N ALA A 221 -1.01 -9.25 4.78
CA ALA A 221 -2.09 -9.14 3.80
C ALA A 221 -2.16 -10.36 2.87
N LEU A 222 -1.02 -10.98 2.56
CA LEU A 222 -0.91 -12.06 1.58
C LEU A 222 -0.69 -13.38 2.32
N GLY A 223 -1.77 -14.07 2.68
CA GLY A 223 -1.68 -15.38 3.37
C GLY A 223 -1.60 -15.31 4.91
N GLY A 224 -1.66 -14.11 5.49
CA GLY A 224 -1.78 -13.88 6.93
C GLY A 224 -3.21 -13.57 7.40
N SER A 225 -3.34 -12.97 8.58
CA SER A 225 -4.62 -12.54 9.15
C SER A 225 -5.09 -11.21 8.54
N SER A 226 -5.65 -11.27 7.34
CA SER A 226 -6.19 -10.11 6.63
C SER A 226 -7.26 -10.53 5.62
N LYS A 227 -8.33 -9.74 5.50
CA LYS A 227 -9.19 -9.78 4.32
C LYS A 227 -8.52 -8.95 3.22
N THR A 228 -8.26 -9.55 2.08
CA THR A 228 -7.46 -8.93 1.02
C THR A 228 -8.24 -8.87 -0.28
N VAL A 229 -8.28 -7.69 -0.89
CA VAL A 229 -8.92 -7.40 -2.17
C VAL A 229 -7.86 -6.86 -3.13
N MET A 230 -7.86 -7.38 -4.35
CA MET A 230 -7.01 -6.91 -5.43
C MET A 230 -7.89 -6.32 -6.52
N ILE A 231 -7.55 -5.11 -6.96
CA ILE A 231 -8.19 -4.44 -8.09
C ILE A 231 -7.27 -4.59 -9.30
N CYS A 232 -7.68 -5.40 -10.26
CA CYS A 232 -6.97 -5.56 -11.52
C CYS A 232 -7.41 -4.47 -12.50
N ALA A 233 -6.54 -3.49 -12.71
CA ALA A 233 -6.76 -2.38 -13.63
C ALA A 233 -6.14 -2.72 -15.00
N ILE A 234 -6.98 -2.84 -16.02
CA ILE A 234 -6.59 -3.23 -17.38
C ILE A 234 -6.84 -2.10 -18.39
N SER A 235 -6.14 -2.13 -19.52
CA SER A 235 -6.37 -1.20 -20.63
C SER A 235 -7.09 -1.90 -21.78
N PRO A 236 -8.11 -1.25 -22.40
CA PRO A 236 -8.80 -1.79 -23.57
C PRO A 236 -8.01 -1.60 -24.88
N ALA A 237 -6.91 -0.83 -24.85
CA ALA A 237 -6.13 -0.55 -26.04
C ALA A 237 -5.42 -1.81 -26.55
N SER A 238 -5.48 -2.06 -27.86
CA SER A 238 -4.83 -3.22 -28.50
C SER A 238 -3.31 -3.26 -28.26
N ALA A 239 -2.66 -2.10 -28.22
CA ALA A 239 -1.23 -1.97 -27.90
C ALA A 239 -0.86 -2.50 -26.50
N ASN A 240 -1.84 -2.60 -25.60
CA ASN A 240 -1.68 -3.02 -24.20
C ASN A 240 -2.15 -4.46 -23.96
N TYR A 241 -2.48 -5.22 -25.01
CA TYR A 241 -3.06 -6.55 -24.89
C TYR A 241 -2.23 -7.49 -24.00
N GLU A 242 -0.91 -7.58 -24.22
CA GLU A 242 -0.03 -8.48 -23.47
C GLU A 242 0.05 -8.13 -21.98
N GLU A 243 0.07 -6.85 -21.64
CA GLU A 243 0.15 -6.37 -20.26
C GLU A 243 -1.20 -6.52 -19.53
N SER A 244 -2.32 -6.25 -20.23
CA SER A 244 -3.67 -6.55 -19.73
C SER A 244 -3.87 -8.05 -19.50
N LEU A 245 -3.41 -8.91 -20.42
CA LEU A 245 -3.47 -10.36 -20.26
C LEU A 245 -2.59 -10.83 -19.10
N SER A 246 -1.38 -10.28 -18.96
CA SER A 246 -0.50 -10.58 -17.83
C SER A 246 -1.08 -10.14 -16.49
N THR A 247 -1.96 -9.14 -16.47
CA THR A 247 -2.66 -8.68 -15.26
C THR A 247 -3.78 -9.62 -14.83
N LEU A 248 -4.38 -10.33 -15.78
CA LEU A 248 -5.50 -11.26 -15.55
C LEU A 248 -5.05 -12.69 -15.21
N ARG A 249 -3.79 -13.04 -15.48
CA ARG A 249 -3.19 -14.33 -15.16
C ARG A 249 -2.66 -14.38 -13.73
#